data_AF-A0A6N0BQD9-F1
#
_entry.id   AF-A0A6N0BQD9-F1
#
_cell.length_a   1.000
_cell.length_b   1.000
_cell.length_c   1.000
_cell.angle_alpha   90.00
_cell.angle_beta   90.00
_cell.angle_gamma   90.00
#
_symmetry.space_group_name_H-M   'P 1'
#
loop_
_entity.id
_entity.type
_entity.pdbx_description
1 polymer ?
#
loop_
_entity_poly.entity_id
_entity_poly.type
_entity_poly.pdbx_seq_one_letter_code
_entity_poly.pdbx_strand_id
1 'polypeptide(L)'
;MRLPLHTFLLDRWSGRSTRAHLLWRDMVGVGTLVNLLFSFAGLMVIAQGGPGAWAWALHFAPLPYNLFLLLAVGRSPWQRPTDMTLAAAWFVAMLVL
;
A
#
# COMPACT_ATOMS: atom_id res chain seq x y z
N MET A 1 -10.69 4.76 24.90
CA MET A 1 -11.34 4.52 23.59
C MET A 1 -10.23 4.37 22.55
N ARG A 2 -9.96 3.17 22.03
CA ARG A 2 -8.92 2.97 21.00
C ARG A 2 -9.53 3.31 19.64
N LEU A 3 -8.92 4.23 18.89
CA LEU A 3 -9.37 4.57 17.55
C LEU A 3 -9.30 3.32 16.65
N PRO A 4 -10.29 3.09 15.77
CA PRO A 4 -10.35 1.88 14.93
C PRO A 4 -9.13 1.70 14.02
N LEU A 5 -8.48 2.80 13.63
CA LEU A 5 -7.23 2.79 12.88
C LEU A 5 -6.04 2.24 13.69
N HIS A 6 -5.99 2.53 14.99
CA HIS A 6 -4.92 2.06 15.85
C HIS A 6 -4.98 0.54 16.05
N THR A 7 -6.18 -0.02 16.23
CA THR A 7 -6.37 -1.49 16.26
C THR A 7 -6.03 -2.13 14.92
N PHE A 8 -6.42 -1.51 13.80
CA PHE A 8 -6.11 -2.00 12.47
C PHE A 8 -4.59 -2.06 12.19
N LEU A 9 -3.86 -1.02 12.57
CA LEU A 9 -2.39 -0.95 12.42
C LEU A 9 -1.70 -1.94 13.35
N LEU A 10 -2.10 -2.01 14.62
CA LEU A 10 -1.51 -2.92 15.59
C LEU A 10 -1.74 -4.39 15.25
N ASP A 11 -2.90 -4.76 14.71
CA ASP A 11 -3.20 -6.16 14.36
C ASP A 11 -2.40 -6.66 13.15
N ARG A 12 -2.08 -5.78 12.19
CA ARG A 12 -1.17 -6.10 11.09
C ARG A 12 0.28 -6.09 11.53
N TRP A 13 0.67 -5.09 12.32
CA TRP A 13 2.03 -4.96 12.82
C TRP A 13 2.45 -6.07 13.78
N SER A 14 1.50 -6.61 14.57
CA SER A 14 1.74 -7.71 15.51
C SER A 14 1.81 -9.09 14.85
N GLY A 15 1.67 -9.20 13.52
CA GLY A 15 1.77 -10.47 12.82
C GLY A 15 0.59 -11.43 13.07
N ARG A 16 -0.53 -10.93 13.63
CA ARG A 16 -1.75 -11.70 13.89
C ARG A 16 -2.60 -11.94 12.63
N SER A 17 -2.32 -11.22 11.55
CA SER A 17 -3.03 -11.37 10.27
C SER A 17 -2.48 -12.55 9.49
N THR A 18 -3.36 -13.40 8.95
CA THR A 18 -2.92 -14.53 8.12
C THR A 18 -2.22 -14.03 6.85
N ARG A 19 -1.22 -14.78 6.38
CA ARG A 19 -0.47 -14.51 5.13
C ARG A 19 -1.40 -14.16 3.97
N ALA A 20 -2.50 -14.89 3.82
CA ALA A 20 -3.46 -14.68 2.74
C ALA A 20 -4.13 -13.29 2.79
N HIS A 21 -4.50 -12.82 3.97
CA HIS A 21 -5.13 -11.50 4.11
C HIS A 21 -4.13 -10.36 3.91
N LEU A 22 -2.96 -10.45 4.53
CA LEU A 22 -1.98 -9.36 4.49
C LEU A 22 -1.40 -9.17 3.07
N LEU A 23 -0.97 -10.27 2.44
CA LEU A 23 -0.31 -10.20 1.13
C LEU A 23 -1.31 -10.04 -0.02
N TRP A 24 -2.35 -10.88 -0.07
CA TRP A 24 -3.26 -10.87 -1.23
C TRP A 24 -4.35 -9.82 -1.11
N ARG A 25 -5.02 -9.75 0.04
CA ARG A 25 -6.15 -8.82 0.19
C ARG A 25 -5.67 -7.39 0.41
N ASP A 26 -4.81 -7.16 1.40
CA ASP A 26 -4.48 -5.80 1.83
C ASP A 26 -3.40 -5.18 0.95
N MET A 27 -2.35 -5.93 0.60
CA MET A 27 -1.29 -5.46 -0.27
C MET A 27 -1.68 -5.52 -1.75
N VAL A 28 -1.87 -6.71 -2.33
CA VAL A 28 -2.19 -6.83 -3.77
C VAL A 28 -3.57 -6.28 -4.11
N GLY A 29 -4.60 -6.52 -3.31
CA GLY A 29 -5.95 -6.04 -3.59
C GLY A 29 -6.14 -4.55 -3.27
N VAL A 30 -6.18 -4.23 -1.97
CA VAL A 30 -6.49 -2.88 -1.48
C VAL A 30 -5.40 -1.89 -1.87
N GLY A 31 -4.11 -2.25 -1.73
CA GLY A 31 -3.01 -1.37 -2.14
C GLY A 31 -3.09 -0.97 -3.61
N THR A 32 -3.35 -1.93 -4.51
CA THR A 32 -3.50 -1.64 -5.95
C THR A 32 -4.68 -0.71 -6.20
N LEU A 33 -5.83 -0.97 -5.58
CA LEU A 33 -7.01 -0.12 -5.74
C LEU A 33 -6.73 1.31 -5.26
N VAL A 34 -6.05 1.46 -4.12
CA VAL A 34 -5.66 2.78 -3.59
C VAL A 34 -4.70 3.49 -4.55
N ASN A 35 -3.65 2.82 -5.04
CA ASN A 35 -2.73 3.43 -6.02
C ASN A 35 -3.45 3.87 -7.28
N LEU A 36 -4.30 3.02 -7.87
CA LEU A 36 -5.08 3.38 -9.06
C LEU A 36 -5.97 4.60 -8.84
N LEU A 37 -6.64 4.69 -7.69
CA LEU A 37 -7.49 5.85 -7.37
C LEU A 37 -6.67 7.15 -7.27
N PHE A 38 -5.51 7.10 -6.63
CA PHE A 38 -4.64 8.27 -6.47
C PHE A 38 -3.92 8.66 -7.77
N SER A 39 -3.45 7.69 -8.56
CA SER A 39 -2.92 7.91 -9.90
C SER A 39 -3.99 8.51 -10.82
N PHE A 40 -5.22 7.98 -10.80
CA PHE A 40 -6.32 8.54 -11.57
C PHE A 40 -6.66 9.97 -11.15
N ALA A 41 -6.68 10.26 -9.83
CA ALA A 41 -6.85 11.62 -9.34
C ALA A 41 -5.73 12.55 -9.83
N GLY A 42 -4.47 12.09 -9.85
CA GLY A 42 -3.35 12.83 -10.41
C GLY A 42 -3.52 13.12 -11.91
N LEU A 43 -3.96 12.12 -12.68
CA LEU A 43 -4.28 12.29 -14.10
C LEU A 43 -5.42 13.28 -14.32
N MET A 44 -6.46 13.27 -13.47
CA MET A 44 -7.53 14.26 -13.53
C MET A 44 -7.03 15.68 -13.31
N VAL A 45 -6.05 15.88 -12.41
CA VAL A 45 -5.43 17.20 -12.20
C VAL A 45 -4.71 17.66 -13.47
N ILE A 46 -3.92 16.79 -14.10
CA ILE A 46 -3.23 17.13 -15.37
C ILE A 46 -4.23 17.42 -16.48
N ALA A 47 -5.27 16.59 -16.63
CA ALA A 47 -6.27 16.72 -17.68
C ALA A 47 -7.06 18.04 -17.58
N GLN A 48 -7.19 18.58 -16.37
CA GLN A 48 -7.81 19.89 -16.11
C GLN A 48 -6.82 21.06 -16.25
N GLY A 49 -5.60 20.82 -16.73
CA GLY A 49 -4.55 21.84 -16.86
C GLY A 49 -3.89 22.24 -15.54
N GLY A 50 -4.07 21.43 -14.49
CA GLY A 50 -3.48 21.67 -13.18
C GLY A 50 -1.96 21.47 -13.15
N PRO A 51 -1.28 21.98 -12.11
CA PRO A 51 0.17 21.85 -11.99
C PRO A 51 0.63 20.40 -11.85
N GLY A 52 1.69 20.02 -12.57
CA GLY A 52 2.25 18.66 -12.52
C GLY A 52 2.69 18.21 -11.13
N ALA A 53 3.11 19.14 -10.26
CA ALA A 53 3.48 18.85 -8.89
C ALA A 53 2.34 18.21 -8.08
N TRP A 54 1.09 18.61 -8.31
CA TRP A 54 -0.06 18.04 -7.62
C TRP A 54 -0.37 16.62 -8.08
N ALA A 55 -0.16 16.33 -9.37
CA ALA A 55 -0.30 14.98 -9.89
C ALA A 55 0.72 14.03 -9.24
N TRP A 56 1.98 14.46 -9.12
CA TRP A 56 3.02 13.71 -8.42
C TRP A 56 2.69 13.52 -6.93
N ALA A 57 2.24 14.57 -6.25
CA ALA A 57 1.87 14.50 -4.84
C ALA A 57 0.72 13.52 -4.60
N LEU A 58 -0.29 13.51 -5.47
CA LEU A 58 -1.40 12.57 -5.40
C LEU A 58 -0.91 11.14 -5.68
N HIS A 59 -0.18 10.92 -6.78
CA HIS A 59 0.34 9.60 -7.13
C HIS A 59 1.20 8.98 -6.02
N PHE A 60 2.02 9.78 -5.34
CA PHE A 60 2.88 9.30 -4.25
C PHE A 60 2.23 9.34 -2.86
N ALA A 61 1.01 9.87 -2.70
CA ALA A 61 0.33 9.92 -1.41
C ALA A 61 0.10 8.52 -0.77
N PRO A 62 -0.13 7.43 -1.52
CA PRO A 62 -0.23 6.08 -0.94
C PRO A 62 1.10 5.48 -0.43
N LEU A 63 2.26 6.09 -0.73
CA LEU A 63 3.57 5.53 -0.35
C LEU A 63 3.69 5.15 1.13
N PRO A 64 3.26 5.96 2.10
CA PRO A 64 3.34 5.59 3.52
C PRO A 64 2.53 4.32 3.84
N TYR A 65 1.37 4.15 3.21
CA TYR A 65 0.54 2.96 3.37
C TYR A 65 1.19 1.72 2.74
N ASN A 66 1.70 1.83 1.52
CA ASN A 66 2.37 0.74 0.82
C ASN A 66 3.64 0.29 1.56
N LEU A 67 4.40 1.24 2.11
CA LEU A 67 5.59 0.95 2.92
C LEU A 67 5.21 0.26 4.24
N PHE A 68 4.13 0.69 4.89
CA PHE A 68 3.62 0.01 6.07
C PHE A 68 3.28 -1.45 5.79
N LEU A 69 2.62 -1.75 4.67
CA LEU A 69 2.29 -3.13 4.29
C LEU A 69 3.54 -3.97 4.00
N LEU A 70 4.52 -3.41 3.28
CA LEU A 70 5.80 -4.08 3.03
C LEU A 70 6.51 -4.46 4.35
N LEU A 71 6.58 -3.52 5.30
CA LEU A 71 7.17 -3.76 6.62
C LEU A 71 6.36 -4.74 7.46
N ALA A 72 5.03 -4.73 7.34
CA ALA A 72 4.15 -5.65 8.04
C ALA A 72 4.30 -7.09 7.51
N VAL A 73 4.46 -7.27 6.18
CA VAL A 73 4.80 -8.57 5.60
C VAL A 73 6.12 -9.05 6.18
N GLY A 74 7.16 -8.21 6.12
CA GLY A 74 8.50 -8.47 6.65
C GLY A 74 8.57 -8.89 8.13
N ARG A 75 7.59 -8.45 8.94
CA ARG A 75 7.47 -8.80 10.36
C ARG A 75 6.59 -10.00 10.65
N SER A 76 5.86 -10.52 9.67
CA SER A 76 4.94 -11.62 9.90
C SER A 76 5.70 -12.91 10.23
N PRO A 77 5.39 -13.60 11.35
CA PRO A 77 6.04 -14.85 11.71
C PRO A 77 5.73 -15.99 10.72
N TRP A 78 4.71 -15.80 9.88
CA TRP A 78 4.25 -16.78 8.88
C TRP A 78 4.81 -16.52 7.47
N GLN A 79 5.73 -15.56 7.32
CA GLN A 79 6.27 -15.20 6.02
C GLN A 79 7.20 -16.28 5.47
N ARG A 80 7.08 -16.52 4.16
CA ARG A 80 8.07 -17.28 3.40
C ARG A 80 9.03 -16.30 2.72
N PRO A 81 10.28 -16.70 2.40
CA PRO A 81 11.21 -15.85 1.65
C PRO A 81 10.61 -15.32 0.35
N THR A 82 9.81 -16.13 -0.35
CA THR A 82 9.11 -15.75 -1.58
C THR A 82 8.06 -14.66 -1.38
N ASP A 83 7.49 -14.54 -0.18
CA ASP A 83 6.49 -13.50 0.12
C ASP A 83 7.14 -12.13 0.17
N MET A 84 8.34 -12.04 0.74
CA MET A 84 9.08 -10.79 0.79
C MET A 84 9.53 -10.36 -0.61
N THR A 85 9.94 -11.32 -1.46
CA THR A 85 10.25 -11.03 -2.87
C THR A 85 9.02 -10.53 -3.62
N LEU A 86 7.86 -11.16 -3.44
CA LEU A 86 6.62 -10.73 -4.08
C LEU A 86 6.16 -9.36 -3.57
N ALA A 87 6.27 -9.13 -2.26
CA ALA A 87 5.95 -7.86 -1.62
C ALA A 87 6.85 -6.73 -2.12
N ALA A 88 8.16 -6.98 -2.21
CA ALA A 88 9.12 -6.02 -2.77
C ALA A 88 8.86 -5.73 -4.25
N ALA A 89 8.62 -6.77 -5.05
CA ALA A 89 8.29 -6.63 -6.47
C ALA A 89 6.99 -5.83 -6.67
N TRP A 90 5.96 -6.11 -5.88
CA TRP A 90 4.73 -5.34 -5.87
C TRP A 90 4.97 -3.88 -5.47
N PHE A 91 5.77 -3.62 -4.44
CA PHE A 91 6.05 -2.26 -3.97
C PHE A 91 6.75 -1.43 -5.06
N VAL A 92 7.72 -2.02 -5.76
CA VAL A 92 8.39 -1.38 -6.90
C VAL A 92 7.42 -1.15 -8.05
N ALA A 93 6.56 -2.11 -8.38
CA ALA A 93 5.57 -1.95 -9.45
C ALA A 93 4.62 -0.77 -9.18
N MET A 94 4.24 -0.55 -7.93
CA MET A 94 3.35 0.55 -7.52
C MET A 94 4.00 1.94 -7.56
N LEU A 95 5.31 2.04 -7.75
CA LEU A 95 5.96 3.34 -8.00
C LEU A 95 5.69 3.87 -9.43
N VAL A 96 5.16 3.01 -10.29
CA VAL A 96 4.89 3.29 -11.71
C VAL A 96 3.39 3.28 -12.00
N LEU A 97 2.61 2.53 -11.22
CA LEU A 97 1.17 2.31 -11.39
C LEU A 97 0.34 3.41 -10.71
#